data_AF-A0A8C1SCU6-F1
#
_entry.id   AF-A0A8C1SCU6-F1
#
_cell.length_a   1.000
_cell.length_b   1.000
_cell.length_c   1.000
_cell.angle_alpha   90.00
_cell.angle_beta   90.00
_cell.angle_gamma   90.00
#
_symmetry.space_group_name_H-M   'P 1'
#
loop_
_entity.id
_entity.type
_entity.pdbx_description
1 polymer ?
#
loop_
_entity_poly.entity_id
_entity_poly.type
_entity_poly.pdbx_seq_one_letter_code
_entity_poly.pdbx_strand_id
1 'polypeptide(L)'
;MTAKQIRVMVLNDMEKLDRTLFRLEQGYELQFRLGPTLQGKHVHVHTNYPAEGERFERHKFRALDWINPTGREDDSDKFCTLDLKISGSYQYYFGHGDKEKSGGGYIVVDPVLRVGADNHVLPLDCISIQTYLSKCLGPLDEWLDRLRVTKETGYNMIHFTPLQTLGESRSCYSLADQLTLNPDFSPPGQTYTWTDVGNLLEKMKNEWNMLCITDVVYNHTAANSKWIKKHPECGYNLVNSPHLKPAWVLDRALWHITCAIADGKYEDRGLPALIQNHEHLHAIRGVLWQDVFPKIKLWEFFQIKVEPTVEQFRDLLQSGESKTEGKQQLKIIQDPQYRRFGNTVDMNSALETFVPHGNSPGAIEDCCNWLRRRLEEINGEQYHEIRHHQEQATNCIDGTVSYERIADHGPKLGPVTRKHPLVTRYFTFPFEDATLEQDLELMNQPEKSCHFLAHNGWVMGDDPLRNFAEPGSNVYIRRELICWGDSVKLRYGSGPEDCPYLWAHMQKYTEITAKHFVGVRLDNCHSTPLHVAEAMLAAARSVRPNLYVIAELFTGSELIDNVFVNRLGITSLIRVHAGCCPNPQT
;
A
#
# COMPACT_ATOMS: atom_id res chain seq x y z
N MET A 1 -25.85 -34.45 -21.10
CA MET A 1 -24.43 -34.35 -20.72
C MET A 1 -23.82 -33.27 -21.59
N THR A 2 -23.48 -32.12 -21.02
CA THR A 2 -22.70 -31.09 -21.71
C THR A 2 -21.32 -31.66 -22.04
N ALA A 3 -20.85 -31.47 -23.28
CA ALA A 3 -19.52 -31.93 -23.67
C ALA A 3 -18.45 -31.25 -22.80
N LYS A 4 -17.47 -32.03 -22.32
CA LYS A 4 -16.33 -31.52 -21.54
C LYS A 4 -15.55 -30.54 -22.42
N GLN A 5 -15.45 -29.28 -22.02
CA GLN A 5 -14.66 -28.30 -22.76
C GLN A 5 -13.18 -28.47 -22.43
N ILE A 6 -12.36 -28.65 -23.46
CA ILE A 6 -10.91 -28.77 -23.34
C ILE A 6 -10.27 -27.46 -23.80
N ARG A 7 -9.32 -26.95 -23.01
CA ARG A 7 -8.48 -25.79 -23.33
C ARG A 7 -7.03 -26.25 -23.35
N VAL A 8 -6.28 -25.78 -24.35
CA VAL A 8 -4.91 -26.22 -24.59
C VAL A 8 -3.97 -25.05 -24.38
N MET A 9 -2.93 -25.27 -23.58
CA MET A 9 -1.83 -24.34 -23.37
C MET A 9 -0.54 -24.97 -23.88
N VAL A 10 0.07 -24.35 -24.88
CA VAL A 10 1.30 -24.85 -25.51
C VAL A 10 2.49 -24.25 -24.77
N LEU A 11 3.39 -25.09 -24.28
CA LEU A 11 4.59 -24.69 -23.52
C LEU A 11 5.77 -24.45 -24.46
N ASN A 12 6.39 -23.27 -24.36
CA ASN A 12 7.61 -22.95 -25.11
C ASN A 12 8.78 -22.61 -24.18
N ASP A 13 10.01 -22.97 -24.58
CA ASP A 13 11.21 -22.71 -23.79
C ASP A 13 11.41 -21.20 -23.55
N MET A 14 11.88 -20.83 -22.35
CA MET A 14 12.12 -19.45 -21.91
C MET A 14 10.88 -18.53 -21.86
N GLU A 15 9.67 -19.09 -21.95
CA GLU A 15 8.43 -18.32 -21.96
C GLU A 15 8.06 -17.79 -20.56
N LYS A 16 7.86 -16.47 -20.44
CA LYS A 16 7.50 -15.80 -19.18
C LYS A 16 6.16 -15.10 -19.32
N LEU A 17 5.10 -15.77 -18.86
CA LEU A 17 3.72 -15.33 -19.05
C LEU A 17 3.10 -14.70 -17.79
N ASP A 18 3.92 -14.23 -16.84
CA ASP A 18 3.43 -13.61 -15.60
C ASP A 18 2.54 -12.38 -15.84
N ARG A 19 2.69 -11.72 -16.99
CA ARG A 19 1.93 -10.52 -17.41
C ARG A 19 0.85 -10.82 -18.46
N THR A 20 0.65 -12.09 -18.80
CA THR A 20 -0.38 -12.54 -19.74
C THR A 20 -1.55 -13.10 -18.96
N LEU A 21 -2.77 -12.72 -19.31
CA LEU A 21 -3.97 -13.18 -18.62
C LEU A 21 -4.58 -14.39 -19.32
N PHE A 22 -4.61 -15.53 -18.63
CA PHE A 22 -5.38 -16.70 -19.06
C PHE A 22 -6.54 -16.93 -18.11
N ARG A 23 -7.76 -16.69 -18.60
CA ARG A 23 -9.00 -16.84 -17.83
C ARG A 23 -9.79 -18.04 -18.32
N LEU A 24 -10.20 -18.90 -17.40
CA LEU A 24 -10.87 -20.17 -17.65
C LEU A 24 -12.07 -20.34 -16.73
N GLU A 25 -13.02 -21.18 -17.14
CA GLU A 25 -14.23 -21.46 -16.37
C GLU A 25 -14.10 -22.77 -15.58
N GLN A 26 -14.86 -22.87 -14.49
CA GLN A 26 -15.04 -24.13 -13.78
C GLN A 26 -15.75 -25.16 -14.68
N GLY A 27 -15.33 -26.41 -14.58
CA GLY A 27 -15.75 -27.52 -15.42
C GLY A 27 -14.89 -27.73 -16.67
N TYR A 28 -13.95 -26.82 -16.97
CA TYR A 28 -13.03 -26.99 -18.09
C TYR A 28 -11.88 -27.94 -17.73
N GLU A 29 -11.40 -28.67 -18.74
CA GLU A 29 -10.12 -29.36 -18.69
C GLU A 29 -9.04 -28.48 -19.31
N LEU A 30 -7.97 -28.22 -18.58
CA LEU A 30 -6.78 -27.55 -19.11
C LEU A 30 -5.71 -28.59 -19.41
N GLN A 31 -5.25 -28.64 -20.66
CA GLN A 31 -4.16 -29.49 -21.11
C GLN A 31 -2.92 -28.66 -21.41
N PHE A 32 -1.81 -28.96 -20.73
CA PHE A 32 -0.49 -28.47 -21.11
C PHE A 32 0.11 -29.40 -22.15
N ARG A 33 0.53 -28.84 -23.29
CA ARG A 33 1.15 -29.59 -24.40
C ARG A 33 2.51 -29.01 -24.73
N LEU A 34 3.42 -29.86 -25.23
CA LEU A 34 4.74 -29.38 -25.65
C LEU A 34 4.66 -28.57 -26.95
N GLY A 35 5.26 -27.39 -26.92
CA GLY A 35 5.56 -26.62 -28.12
C GLY A 35 6.83 -27.10 -28.82
N PRO A 36 7.09 -26.63 -30.06
CA PRO A 36 8.22 -27.09 -30.88
C PRO A 36 9.59 -26.96 -30.20
N THR A 37 9.76 -25.95 -29.35
CA THR A 37 11.03 -25.66 -28.65
C THR A 37 11.35 -26.61 -27.50
N LEU A 38 10.38 -27.44 -27.10
CA LEU A 38 10.50 -28.41 -26.00
C LEU A 38 10.41 -29.86 -26.47
N GLN A 39 10.18 -30.12 -27.75
CA GLN A 39 10.19 -31.47 -28.30
C GLN A 39 11.57 -32.12 -28.16
N GLY A 40 11.59 -33.41 -27.82
CA GLY A 40 12.79 -34.18 -27.53
C GLY A 40 13.42 -33.88 -26.17
N LYS A 41 12.86 -32.95 -25.37
CA LYS A 41 13.35 -32.63 -24.03
C LYS A 41 12.52 -33.33 -22.96
N HIS A 42 13.18 -33.77 -21.90
CA HIS A 42 12.49 -34.26 -20.71
C HIS A 42 11.97 -33.08 -19.88
N VAL A 43 10.68 -32.75 -20.06
CA VAL A 43 10.01 -31.60 -19.42
C VAL A 43 9.24 -32.05 -18.19
N HIS A 44 9.34 -31.30 -17.10
CA HIS A 44 8.51 -31.44 -15.90
C HIS A 44 7.63 -30.20 -15.73
N VAL A 45 6.34 -30.41 -15.47
CA VAL A 45 5.35 -29.33 -15.26
C VAL A 45 4.88 -29.38 -13.83
N HIS A 46 4.89 -28.21 -13.17
CA HIS A 46 4.45 -28.04 -11.79
C HIS A 46 3.35 -27.01 -11.70
N THR A 47 2.41 -27.21 -10.78
CA THR A 47 1.34 -26.24 -10.49
C THR A 47 1.00 -26.22 -9.01
N ASN A 48 0.55 -25.07 -8.51
CA ASN A 48 -0.06 -24.96 -7.18
C ASN A 48 -1.59 -25.17 -7.20
N TYR A 49 -2.17 -25.55 -8.35
CA TYR A 49 -3.56 -26.00 -8.39
C TYR A 49 -3.70 -27.28 -7.54
N PRO A 50 -4.57 -27.28 -6.51
CA PRO A 50 -4.59 -28.34 -5.52
C PRO A 50 -4.98 -29.68 -6.14
N ALA A 51 -4.49 -30.77 -5.54
CA ALA A 51 -5.00 -32.10 -5.87
C ALA A 51 -6.45 -32.24 -5.40
N GLU A 52 -7.17 -33.23 -5.93
CA GLU A 52 -8.56 -33.46 -5.55
C GLU A 52 -8.68 -33.73 -4.03
N GLY A 53 -9.54 -32.98 -3.36
CA GLY A 53 -9.73 -33.05 -1.90
C GLY A 53 -8.73 -32.26 -1.06
N GLU A 54 -7.65 -31.72 -1.65
CA GLU A 54 -6.70 -30.87 -0.94
C GLU A 54 -7.15 -29.40 -0.87
N ARG A 55 -6.70 -28.71 0.18
CA ARG A 55 -6.85 -27.25 0.28
C ARG A 55 -5.79 -26.57 -0.57
N PHE A 56 -6.14 -25.42 -1.13
CA PHE A 56 -5.18 -24.60 -1.86
C PHE A 56 -4.16 -23.98 -0.90
N GLU A 57 -2.87 -24.19 -1.20
CA GLU A 57 -1.74 -23.55 -0.53
C GLU A 57 -0.85 -22.91 -1.59
N ARG A 58 -0.72 -21.58 -1.57
CA ARG A 58 -0.10 -20.80 -2.66
C ARG A 58 1.32 -21.25 -3.02
N HIS A 59 2.10 -21.67 -2.04
CA HIS A 59 3.50 -22.06 -2.21
C HIS A 59 3.72 -23.57 -2.34
N LYS A 60 2.66 -24.39 -2.26
CA LYS A 60 2.74 -25.83 -2.43
C LYS A 60 2.52 -26.18 -3.89
N PHE A 61 3.58 -26.60 -4.58
CA PHE A 61 3.52 -27.06 -5.96
C PHE A 61 3.55 -28.59 -6.03
N ARG A 62 2.85 -29.14 -7.01
CA ARG A 62 2.89 -30.56 -7.36
C ARG A 62 3.28 -30.73 -8.82
N ALA A 63 4.04 -31.78 -9.10
CA ALA A 63 4.30 -32.21 -10.47
C ALA A 63 3.01 -32.77 -11.09
N LEU A 64 2.84 -32.56 -12.39
CA LEU A 64 1.79 -33.19 -13.18
C LEU A 64 2.36 -34.38 -13.96
N ASP A 65 1.57 -35.43 -14.05
CA ASP A 65 1.93 -36.62 -14.84
C ASP A 65 1.67 -36.37 -16.32
N TRP A 66 2.58 -36.87 -17.16
CA TRP A 66 2.39 -36.88 -18.61
C TRP A 66 1.51 -38.05 -19.01
N ILE A 67 0.48 -37.76 -19.81
CA ILE A 67 -0.44 -38.75 -20.37
C ILE A 67 -0.13 -38.89 -21.86
N ASN A 68 0.13 -40.13 -22.31
CA ASN A 68 0.32 -40.48 -23.73
C ASN A 68 -0.96 -41.15 -24.25
N PRO A 69 -1.86 -40.42 -24.92
CA PRO A 69 -3.17 -40.95 -25.30
C PRO A 69 -3.09 -42.08 -26.33
N THR A 70 -2.08 -42.09 -27.22
CA THR A 70 -1.84 -43.20 -28.16
C THR A 70 -1.04 -44.37 -27.59
N GLY A 71 -0.56 -44.27 -26.34
CA GLY A 71 0.31 -45.26 -25.72
C GLY A 71 1.73 -45.33 -26.32
N ARG A 72 2.07 -44.43 -27.25
CA ARG A 72 3.43 -44.28 -27.77
C ARG A 72 4.19 -43.29 -26.89
N GLU A 73 5.46 -43.57 -26.62
CA GLU A 73 6.35 -42.64 -25.91
C GLU A 73 6.94 -41.61 -26.88
N ASP A 74 6.10 -40.96 -27.69
CA ASP A 74 6.51 -39.84 -28.54
C ASP A 74 5.93 -38.51 -28.02
N ASP A 75 6.60 -37.40 -28.33
CA ASP A 75 6.25 -36.08 -27.82
C ASP A 75 5.10 -35.41 -28.57
N SER A 76 4.46 -36.11 -29.52
CA SER A 76 3.55 -35.49 -30.49
C SER A 76 2.14 -35.27 -29.94
N ASP A 77 1.68 -36.14 -29.05
CA ASP A 77 0.31 -36.12 -28.51
C ASP A 77 0.26 -36.08 -26.98
N LYS A 78 1.41 -36.12 -26.30
CA LYS A 78 1.45 -36.14 -24.83
C LYS A 78 1.02 -34.83 -24.20
N PHE A 79 0.33 -34.92 -23.07
CA PHE A 79 -0.15 -33.76 -22.32
C PHE A 79 -0.18 -33.99 -20.81
N CYS A 80 -0.05 -32.91 -20.03
CA CYS A 80 -0.46 -32.89 -18.63
C CYS A 80 -1.85 -32.27 -18.54
N THR A 81 -2.67 -32.69 -17.58
CA THR A 81 -4.06 -32.19 -17.47
C THR A 81 -4.44 -31.70 -16.09
N LEU A 82 -5.38 -30.75 -16.05
CA LEU A 82 -6.04 -30.24 -14.86
C LEU A 82 -7.55 -30.13 -15.10
N ASP A 83 -8.32 -30.77 -14.21
CA ASP A 83 -9.77 -30.55 -14.14
C ASP A 83 -10.08 -29.37 -13.22
N LEU A 84 -10.51 -28.26 -13.81
CA LEU A 84 -10.72 -26.99 -13.12
C LEU A 84 -12.08 -26.99 -12.41
N LYS A 85 -12.08 -27.26 -11.11
CA LYS A 85 -13.26 -27.36 -10.24
C LYS A 85 -13.35 -26.22 -9.22
N ILE A 86 -12.27 -25.50 -8.98
CA ILE A 86 -12.16 -24.50 -7.92
C ILE A 86 -11.76 -23.17 -8.56
N SER A 87 -12.50 -22.10 -8.25
CA SER A 87 -12.13 -20.74 -8.67
C SER A 87 -10.98 -20.18 -7.86
N GLY A 88 -10.14 -19.40 -8.52
CA GLY A 88 -8.96 -18.81 -7.90
C GLY A 88 -7.94 -18.40 -8.93
N SER A 89 -6.74 -18.10 -8.42
CA SER A 89 -5.55 -17.91 -9.25
C SER A 89 -4.54 -18.98 -8.92
N TYR A 90 -4.00 -19.60 -9.96
CA TYR A 90 -3.06 -20.69 -9.87
C TYR A 90 -1.85 -20.40 -10.72
N GLN A 91 -0.68 -20.68 -10.17
CA GLN A 91 0.59 -20.57 -10.88
C GLN A 91 0.97 -21.95 -11.41
N TYR A 92 1.60 -21.94 -12.58
CA TYR A 92 2.30 -23.09 -13.11
C TYR A 92 3.71 -22.68 -13.56
N TYR A 93 4.63 -23.62 -13.50
CA TYR A 93 5.94 -23.48 -14.10
C TYR A 93 6.39 -24.81 -14.68
N PHE A 94 7.35 -24.76 -15.59
CA PHE A 94 7.94 -25.96 -16.17
C PHE A 94 9.43 -25.76 -16.37
N GLY A 95 10.15 -26.87 -16.38
CA GLY A 95 11.58 -26.92 -16.65
C GLY A 95 11.93 -28.15 -17.47
N HIS A 96 13.19 -28.29 -17.84
CA HIS A 96 13.65 -29.46 -18.59
C HIS A 96 15.11 -29.82 -18.25
N GLY A 97 15.41 -31.11 -18.23
CA GLY A 97 16.72 -31.60 -17.75
C GLY A 97 16.98 -31.09 -16.33
N ASP A 98 18.17 -30.52 -16.10
CA ASP A 98 18.58 -29.99 -14.78
C ASP A 98 17.99 -28.60 -14.46
N LYS A 99 17.35 -27.93 -15.42
CA LYS A 99 16.75 -26.61 -15.18
C LYS A 99 15.38 -26.78 -14.54
N GLU A 100 15.26 -26.37 -13.28
CA GLU A 100 13.99 -26.44 -12.54
C GLU A 100 12.89 -25.59 -13.18
N LYS A 101 13.22 -24.37 -13.61
CA LYS A 101 12.27 -23.41 -14.17
C LYS A 101 12.80 -22.77 -15.45
N SER A 102 12.30 -23.24 -16.59
CA SER A 102 12.53 -22.67 -17.92
C SER A 102 11.41 -21.73 -18.37
N GLY A 103 10.20 -21.88 -17.84
CA GLY A 103 9.09 -20.98 -18.14
C GLY A 103 7.91 -21.14 -17.16
N GLY A 104 6.87 -20.33 -17.34
CA GLY A 104 5.67 -20.40 -16.50
C GLY A 104 4.74 -19.20 -16.62
N GLY A 105 3.64 -19.25 -15.87
CA GLY A 105 2.60 -18.24 -15.89
C GLY A 105 1.50 -18.49 -14.86
N TYR A 106 0.38 -17.80 -15.04
CA TYR A 106 -0.80 -17.90 -14.19
C TYR A 106 -2.03 -18.30 -15.00
N ILE A 107 -2.96 -18.96 -14.30
CA ILE A 107 -4.29 -19.29 -14.78
C ILE A 107 -5.29 -18.79 -13.74
N VAL A 108 -6.25 -18.00 -14.18
CA VAL A 108 -7.37 -17.53 -13.35
C VAL A 108 -8.61 -18.34 -13.70
N VAL A 109 -9.19 -19.00 -12.70
CA VAL A 109 -10.44 -19.75 -12.83
C VAL A 109 -11.57 -18.93 -12.24
N ASP A 110 -12.57 -18.61 -13.05
CA ASP A 110 -13.65 -17.70 -12.69
C ASP A 110 -14.60 -18.29 -11.62
N PRO A 111 -15.12 -17.45 -10.71
CA PRO A 111 -16.13 -17.88 -9.74
C PRO A 111 -17.47 -18.13 -10.41
N VAL A 112 -18.21 -19.12 -9.91
CA VAL A 112 -19.61 -19.37 -10.32
C VAL A 112 -20.55 -18.72 -9.33
N LEU A 113 -21.26 -17.68 -9.77
CA LEU A 113 -22.25 -16.97 -8.96
C LEU A 113 -23.63 -17.61 -9.13
N ARG A 114 -24.39 -17.69 -8.03
CA ARG A 114 -25.72 -18.32 -8.02
C ARG A 114 -26.73 -17.50 -7.24
N VAL A 115 -27.94 -17.43 -7.77
CA VAL A 115 -29.05 -16.63 -7.24
C VAL A 115 -30.36 -17.42 -7.30
N GLY A 116 -31.37 -16.92 -6.57
CA GLY A 116 -32.70 -17.50 -6.56
C GLY A 116 -32.83 -18.77 -5.73
N ALA A 117 -34.08 -19.12 -5.41
CA ALA A 117 -34.41 -20.33 -4.66
C ALA A 117 -34.03 -21.63 -5.40
N ASP A 118 -33.98 -21.58 -6.73
CA ASP A 118 -33.53 -22.67 -7.60
C ASP A 118 -32.00 -22.71 -7.80
N ASN A 119 -31.27 -21.74 -7.25
CA ASN A 119 -29.81 -21.67 -7.22
C ASN A 119 -29.18 -21.72 -8.63
N HIS A 120 -29.84 -21.07 -9.60
CA HIS A 120 -29.36 -20.98 -10.98
C HIS A 120 -28.11 -20.10 -11.08
N VAL A 121 -27.33 -20.31 -12.14
CA VAL A 121 -26.09 -19.57 -12.38
C VAL A 121 -26.43 -18.17 -12.89
N LEU A 122 -25.81 -17.14 -12.29
CA LEU A 122 -25.78 -15.78 -12.82
C LEU A 122 -24.47 -15.62 -13.62
N PRO A 123 -24.52 -15.49 -14.96
CA PRO A 123 -23.32 -15.28 -15.77
C PRO A 123 -22.60 -13.99 -15.38
N LEU A 124 -21.26 -14.03 -15.33
CA LEU A 124 -20.44 -12.87 -14.94
C LEU A 124 -20.64 -11.68 -15.89
N ASP A 125 -20.81 -11.94 -17.18
CA ASP A 125 -21.06 -10.91 -18.21
C ASP A 125 -22.45 -10.26 -18.10
N CYS A 126 -23.35 -10.83 -17.29
CA CYS A 126 -24.69 -10.29 -17.05
C CYS A 126 -24.78 -9.49 -15.75
N ILE A 127 -23.68 -9.28 -15.03
CA ILE A 127 -23.70 -8.51 -13.78
C ILE A 127 -24.05 -7.04 -14.08
N SER A 128 -25.14 -6.57 -13.47
CA SER A 128 -25.53 -5.17 -13.42
C SER A 128 -25.57 -4.75 -11.96
N ILE A 129 -24.69 -3.81 -11.58
CA ILE A 129 -24.41 -3.48 -10.19
C ILE A 129 -24.75 -2.01 -9.84
N GLN A 130 -25.44 -1.81 -8.72
CA GLN A 130 -25.71 -0.48 -8.16
C GLN A 130 -24.96 -0.29 -6.84
N THR A 131 -24.25 0.84 -6.70
CA THR A 131 -23.52 1.18 -5.47
C THR A 131 -24.37 2.01 -4.52
N TYR A 132 -24.38 1.66 -3.24
CA TYR A 132 -24.98 2.42 -2.15
C TYR A 132 -23.93 2.86 -1.14
N LEU A 133 -24.02 4.14 -0.73
CA LEU A 133 -23.32 4.62 0.46
C LEU A 133 -24.06 4.08 1.69
N SER A 134 -23.55 3.02 2.30
CA SER A 134 -24.22 2.30 3.39
C SER A 134 -24.63 3.23 4.54
N LYS A 135 -23.79 4.22 4.87
CA LYS A 135 -24.10 5.22 5.91
C LYS A 135 -25.37 6.06 5.65
N CYS A 136 -25.85 6.10 4.40
CA CYS A 136 -27.05 6.84 4.00
C CYS A 136 -28.31 5.95 3.97
N LEU A 137 -28.18 4.64 4.21
CA LEU A 137 -29.30 3.70 4.20
C LEU A 137 -30.12 3.68 5.50
N GLY A 138 -29.66 4.36 6.55
CA GLY A 138 -30.37 4.42 7.83
C GLY A 138 -30.43 3.07 8.56
N PRO A 139 -31.40 2.89 9.47
CA PRO A 139 -31.61 1.65 10.22
C PRO A 139 -31.86 0.43 9.31
N LEU A 140 -31.36 -0.75 9.71
CA LEU A 140 -31.36 -1.96 8.87
C LEU A 140 -32.76 -2.45 8.48
N ASP A 141 -33.77 -2.26 9.32
CA ASP A 141 -35.17 -2.58 9.04
C ASP A 141 -35.76 -1.80 7.87
N GLU A 142 -35.24 -0.62 7.56
CA GLU A 142 -35.69 0.19 6.43
C GLU A 142 -34.99 -0.15 5.11
N TRP A 143 -33.95 -0.99 5.14
CA TRP A 143 -33.10 -1.22 3.97
C TRP A 143 -33.85 -1.90 2.83
N LEU A 144 -34.74 -2.85 3.09
CA LEU A 144 -35.48 -3.52 2.02
C LEU A 144 -36.29 -2.52 1.18
N ASP A 145 -36.95 -1.56 1.81
CA ASP A 145 -37.76 -0.58 1.07
C ASP A 145 -36.88 0.40 0.29
N ARG A 146 -35.74 0.81 0.86
CA ARG A 146 -34.78 1.70 0.20
C ARG A 146 -34.05 1.02 -0.97
N LEU A 147 -33.67 -0.25 -0.81
CA LEU A 147 -32.95 -1.03 -1.82
C LEU A 147 -33.88 -1.59 -2.92
N ARG A 148 -35.20 -1.58 -2.70
CA ARG A 148 -36.19 -2.05 -3.67
C ARG A 148 -36.04 -1.37 -5.03
N VAL A 149 -35.66 -0.10 -5.07
CA VAL A 149 -35.45 0.62 -6.34
C VAL A 149 -34.43 -0.08 -7.24
N THR A 150 -33.35 -0.64 -6.67
CA THR A 150 -32.33 -1.41 -7.41
C THR A 150 -32.93 -2.62 -8.10
N LYS A 151 -33.79 -3.35 -7.38
CA LYS A 151 -34.47 -4.54 -7.89
C LYS A 151 -35.43 -4.16 -9.01
N GLU A 152 -36.31 -3.19 -8.76
CA GLU A 152 -37.35 -2.79 -9.72
C GLU A 152 -36.76 -2.13 -10.99
N THR A 153 -35.51 -1.65 -10.92
CA THR A 153 -34.78 -1.10 -12.09
C THR A 153 -33.96 -2.15 -12.84
N GLY A 154 -34.00 -3.42 -12.43
CA GLY A 154 -33.41 -4.55 -13.17
C GLY A 154 -31.93 -4.82 -12.89
N TYR A 155 -31.34 -4.19 -11.88
CA TYR A 155 -30.01 -4.59 -11.38
C TYR A 155 -30.11 -5.97 -10.72
N ASN A 156 -29.00 -6.71 -10.73
CA ASN A 156 -28.90 -8.04 -10.11
C ASN A 156 -27.78 -8.13 -9.06
N MET A 157 -27.09 -7.02 -8.81
CA MET A 157 -26.09 -6.92 -7.75
C MET A 157 -26.14 -5.55 -7.06
N ILE A 158 -25.97 -5.55 -5.74
CA ILE A 158 -25.73 -4.34 -4.94
C ILE A 158 -24.27 -4.34 -4.48
N HIS A 159 -23.60 -3.19 -4.62
CA HIS A 159 -22.34 -2.90 -3.96
C HIS A 159 -22.59 -1.95 -2.79
N PHE A 160 -22.15 -2.34 -1.60
CA PHE A 160 -22.17 -1.49 -0.43
C PHE A 160 -20.77 -0.91 -0.18
N THR A 161 -20.68 0.39 0.09
CA THR A 161 -19.49 0.92 0.78
C THR A 161 -19.37 0.25 2.16
N PRO A 162 -18.20 0.28 2.83
CA PRO A 162 -17.99 -0.44 4.08
C PRO A 162 -19.11 -0.24 5.11
N LEU A 163 -19.52 -1.33 5.76
CA LEU A 163 -20.61 -1.38 6.76
C LEU A 163 -20.08 -1.29 8.21
N GLN A 164 -18.77 -1.18 8.38
CA GLN A 164 -18.09 -1.22 9.66
C GLN A 164 -18.25 0.11 10.41
N THR A 165 -17.92 0.11 11.71
CA THR A 165 -17.91 1.32 12.54
C THR A 165 -17.02 2.40 11.92
N LEU A 166 -17.57 3.59 11.69
CA LEU A 166 -16.88 4.70 11.06
C LEU A 166 -16.04 5.52 12.05
N GLY A 167 -14.99 6.15 11.54
CA GLY A 167 -14.17 7.14 12.23
C GLY A 167 -14.86 8.48 12.43
N GLU A 168 -14.15 9.40 13.10
CA GLU A 168 -14.64 10.75 13.42
C GLU A 168 -15.05 11.57 12.20
N SER A 169 -14.36 11.41 11.06
CA SER A 169 -14.70 12.10 9.81
C SER A 169 -16.03 11.63 9.20
N ARG A 170 -16.55 10.47 9.63
CA ARG A 170 -17.67 9.76 9.01
C ARG A 170 -17.47 9.45 7.52
N SER A 171 -16.22 9.41 7.06
CA SER A 171 -15.87 8.82 5.75
C SER A 171 -16.24 7.34 5.76
N CYS A 172 -16.80 6.82 4.66
CA CYS A 172 -17.11 5.39 4.54
C CYS A 172 -15.86 4.51 4.56
N TYR A 173 -14.69 5.07 4.25
CA TYR A 173 -13.43 4.34 4.12
C TYR A 173 -12.50 4.52 5.32
N SER A 174 -12.78 5.50 6.20
CA SER A 174 -12.07 5.67 7.47
C SER A 174 -12.77 4.86 8.57
N LEU A 175 -12.37 3.60 8.74
CA LEU A 175 -13.00 2.65 9.66
C LEU A 175 -12.38 2.72 11.06
N ALA A 176 -13.17 3.00 12.09
CA ALA A 176 -12.70 3.02 13.48
C ALA A 176 -12.55 1.61 14.09
N ASP A 177 -13.33 0.66 13.59
CA ASP A 177 -13.27 -0.75 13.97
C ASP A 177 -13.84 -1.62 12.87
N GLN A 178 -12.97 -2.38 12.22
CA GLN A 178 -13.28 -3.25 11.08
C GLN A 178 -14.12 -4.47 11.48
N LEU A 179 -14.14 -4.86 12.76
CA LEU A 179 -14.80 -6.09 13.21
C LEU A 179 -16.25 -5.86 13.61
N THR A 180 -16.62 -4.62 13.94
CA THR A 180 -17.95 -4.27 14.42
C THR A 180 -18.80 -3.65 13.30
N LEU A 181 -20.07 -4.05 13.27
CA LEU A 181 -21.07 -3.43 12.39
C LEU A 181 -21.30 -1.98 12.85
N ASN A 182 -21.49 -1.06 11.90
CA ASN A 182 -21.78 0.33 12.22
C ASN A 182 -23.03 0.45 13.11
N PRO A 183 -22.91 1.04 14.32
CA PRO A 183 -24.04 1.19 15.23
C PRO A 183 -25.16 2.07 14.66
N ASP A 184 -24.88 2.92 13.67
CA ASP A 184 -25.90 3.76 13.02
C ASP A 184 -26.99 2.96 12.29
N PHE A 185 -26.76 1.68 12.00
CA PHE A 185 -27.78 0.81 11.43
C PHE A 185 -28.78 0.31 12.47
N SER A 186 -28.54 0.56 13.76
CA SER A 186 -29.37 0.13 14.88
C SER A 186 -30.21 1.29 15.41
N PRO A 187 -31.56 1.20 15.40
CA PRO A 187 -32.41 2.22 15.98
C PRO A 187 -32.38 2.14 17.53
N PRO A 188 -32.80 3.20 18.25
CA PRO A 188 -32.82 3.20 19.71
C PRO A 188 -33.63 2.01 20.27
N GLY A 189 -33.01 1.21 21.15
CA GLY A 189 -33.65 0.06 21.81
C GLY A 189 -33.52 -1.27 21.07
N GLN A 190 -32.90 -1.29 19.88
CA GLN A 190 -32.60 -2.50 19.12
C GLN A 190 -31.15 -2.47 18.65
N THR A 191 -30.51 -3.64 18.55
CA THR A 191 -29.14 -3.76 18.07
C THR A 191 -29.10 -4.78 16.96
N TYR A 192 -28.62 -4.37 15.79
CA TYR A 192 -28.34 -5.28 14.68
C TYR A 192 -26.90 -5.77 14.71
N THR A 193 -26.71 -6.97 14.19
CA THR A 193 -25.44 -7.66 14.11
C THR A 193 -25.13 -8.07 12.67
N TRP A 194 -23.92 -8.55 12.43
CA TRP A 194 -23.56 -9.16 11.14
C TRP A 194 -24.48 -10.32 10.74
N THR A 195 -25.06 -11.04 11.71
CA THR A 195 -26.04 -12.10 11.44
C THR A 195 -27.31 -11.53 10.80
N ASP A 196 -27.80 -10.39 11.29
CA ASP A 196 -29.00 -9.74 10.76
C ASP A 196 -28.77 -9.22 9.34
N VAL A 197 -27.59 -8.63 9.09
CA VAL A 197 -27.15 -8.27 7.74
C VAL A 197 -27.12 -9.51 6.86
N GLY A 198 -26.48 -10.59 7.29
CA GLY A 198 -26.42 -11.86 6.55
C GLY A 198 -27.80 -12.41 6.18
N ASN A 199 -28.75 -12.37 7.12
CA ASN A 199 -30.13 -12.81 6.88
C ASN A 199 -30.81 -11.94 5.81
N LEU A 200 -30.60 -10.62 5.85
CA LEU A 200 -31.11 -9.70 4.83
C LEU A 200 -30.50 -9.99 3.44
N LEU A 201 -29.18 -10.20 3.37
CA LEU A 201 -28.50 -10.50 2.10
C LEU A 201 -28.97 -11.83 1.49
N GLU A 202 -29.10 -12.88 2.30
CA GLU A 202 -29.63 -14.18 1.82
C GLU A 202 -31.10 -14.05 1.39
N LYS A 203 -31.90 -13.23 2.07
CA LYS A 203 -33.26 -12.92 1.63
C LYS A 203 -33.28 -12.28 0.24
N MET A 204 -32.47 -11.26 0.00
CA MET A 204 -32.37 -10.61 -1.32
C MET A 204 -31.86 -11.57 -2.40
N LYS A 205 -30.89 -12.43 -2.08
CA LYS A 205 -30.39 -13.44 -3.01
C LYS A 205 -31.48 -14.44 -3.43
N ASN A 206 -32.27 -14.93 -2.48
CA ASN A 206 -33.25 -15.98 -2.73
C ASN A 206 -34.57 -15.44 -3.30
N GLU A 207 -35.03 -14.28 -2.84
CA GLU A 207 -36.33 -13.70 -3.23
C GLU A 207 -36.21 -12.71 -4.40
N TRP A 208 -35.07 -12.00 -4.54
CA TRP A 208 -34.89 -10.96 -5.56
C TRP A 208 -33.87 -11.33 -6.64
N ASN A 209 -33.31 -12.54 -6.60
CA ASN A 209 -32.20 -12.96 -7.46
C ASN A 209 -31.01 -11.98 -7.41
N MET A 210 -30.77 -11.36 -6.25
CA MET A 210 -29.86 -10.23 -6.11
C MET A 210 -28.67 -10.56 -5.22
N LEU A 211 -27.47 -10.39 -5.77
CA LEU A 211 -26.23 -10.57 -5.04
C LEU A 211 -25.77 -9.30 -4.34
N CYS A 212 -24.95 -9.44 -3.31
CA CYS A 212 -24.38 -8.30 -2.60
C CYS A 212 -22.88 -8.47 -2.40
N ILE A 213 -22.15 -7.41 -2.67
CA ILE A 213 -20.71 -7.27 -2.39
C ILE A 213 -20.47 -6.02 -1.55
N THR A 214 -19.30 -5.95 -0.92
CA THR A 214 -18.88 -4.77 -0.16
C THR A 214 -17.42 -4.45 -0.41
N ASP A 215 -17.05 -3.18 -0.22
CA ASP A 215 -15.65 -2.78 -0.14
C ASP A 215 -14.92 -3.48 1.03
N VAL A 216 -13.65 -3.80 0.79
CA VAL A 216 -12.66 -4.09 1.84
C VAL A 216 -11.53 -3.07 1.78
N VAL A 217 -11.09 -2.62 2.96
CA VAL A 217 -10.09 -1.56 3.13
C VAL A 217 -8.92 -2.13 3.91
N TYR A 218 -7.80 -2.37 3.22
CA TYR A 218 -6.58 -2.92 3.83
C TYR A 218 -5.49 -1.88 4.05
N ASN A 219 -5.55 -0.74 3.36
CA ASN A 219 -4.44 0.22 3.36
C ASN A 219 -4.35 1.06 4.64
N HIS A 220 -5.49 1.29 5.29
CA HIS A 220 -5.61 2.26 6.38
C HIS A 220 -6.75 1.93 7.36
N THR A 221 -6.73 2.60 8.51
CA THR A 221 -7.78 2.61 9.54
C THR A 221 -8.02 4.04 9.99
N ALA A 222 -9.15 4.35 10.60
CA ALA A 222 -9.39 5.69 11.14
C ALA A 222 -8.35 6.06 12.19
N ALA A 223 -7.85 7.30 12.15
CA ALA A 223 -6.85 7.81 13.08
C ALA A 223 -7.30 7.76 14.55
N ASN A 224 -8.61 7.76 14.79
CA ASN A 224 -9.20 7.70 16.12
C ASN A 224 -9.58 6.27 16.59
N SER A 225 -9.18 5.23 15.84
CA SER A 225 -9.46 3.82 16.19
C SER A 225 -8.96 3.50 17.61
N LYS A 226 -9.79 2.83 18.43
CA LYS A 226 -9.35 2.49 19.81
C LYS A 226 -8.27 1.41 19.82
N TRP A 227 -8.31 0.49 18.86
CA TRP A 227 -7.34 -0.60 18.75
C TRP A 227 -5.97 -0.11 18.28
N ILE A 228 -5.90 0.88 17.39
CA ILE A 228 -4.60 1.44 16.93
C ILE A 228 -3.87 2.16 18.06
N LYS A 229 -4.59 2.74 19.02
CA LYS A 229 -3.98 3.31 20.24
C LYS A 229 -3.38 2.24 21.15
N LYS A 230 -3.96 1.03 21.19
CA LYS A 230 -3.43 -0.10 21.96
C LYS A 230 -2.30 -0.83 21.22
N HIS A 231 -2.35 -0.81 19.90
CA HIS A 231 -1.42 -1.48 18.99
C HIS A 231 -0.77 -0.49 18.02
N PRO A 232 0.01 0.50 18.52
CA PRO A 232 0.64 1.52 17.68
C PRO A 232 1.65 0.93 16.68
N GLU A 233 2.16 -0.27 16.91
CA GLU A 233 3.04 -1.01 16.01
C GLU A 233 2.39 -1.38 14.66
N CYS A 234 1.06 -1.33 14.59
CA CYS A 234 0.27 -1.61 13.39
C CYS A 234 0.26 -0.45 12.38
N GLY A 235 0.70 0.75 12.78
CA GLY A 235 0.94 1.86 11.85
C GLY A 235 2.43 2.12 11.68
N TYR A 236 2.78 2.91 10.67
CA TYR A 236 4.13 3.46 10.53
C TYR A 236 4.32 4.57 11.59
N ASN A 237 5.21 4.38 12.55
CA ASN A 237 5.50 5.33 13.62
C ASN A 237 7.01 5.60 13.77
N LEU A 238 7.41 6.51 14.65
CA LEU A 238 8.82 6.91 14.75
C LEU A 238 9.74 5.88 15.44
N VAL A 239 9.16 4.81 16.02
CA VAL A 239 9.91 3.70 16.63
C VAL A 239 10.18 2.60 15.60
N ASN A 240 9.14 2.14 14.89
CA ASN A 240 9.27 1.09 13.88
C ASN A 240 9.68 1.59 12.48
N SER A 241 9.55 2.90 12.24
CA SER A 241 9.83 3.57 10.96
C SER A 241 10.64 4.85 11.19
N PRO A 242 11.85 4.76 11.78
CA PRO A 242 12.66 5.90 12.19
C PRO A 242 13.02 6.85 11.03
N HIS A 243 13.04 6.36 9.78
CA HIS A 243 13.23 7.19 8.58
C HIS A 243 12.17 8.28 8.41
N LEU A 244 11.03 8.18 9.08
CA LEU A 244 9.97 9.20 9.06
C LEU A 244 10.19 10.33 10.07
N LYS A 245 11.19 10.24 10.97
CA LYS A 245 11.48 11.29 11.96
C LYS A 245 11.67 12.68 11.34
N PRO A 246 12.48 12.87 10.28
CA PRO A 246 12.63 14.19 9.66
C PRO A 246 11.31 14.74 9.10
N ALA A 247 10.45 13.88 8.54
CA ALA A 247 9.15 14.29 8.02
C ALA A 247 8.18 14.68 9.13
N TRP A 248 8.18 13.96 10.25
CA TRP A 248 7.37 14.31 11.42
C TRP A 248 7.79 15.64 12.04
N VAL A 249 9.10 15.92 12.12
CA VAL A 249 9.62 17.23 12.57
C VAL A 249 9.07 18.36 11.70
N LEU A 250 9.08 18.18 10.37
CA LEU A 250 8.50 19.15 9.45
C LEU A 250 6.98 19.30 9.67
N ASP A 251 6.24 18.20 9.81
CA ASP A 251 4.79 18.22 10.04
C ASP A 251 4.41 18.98 11.33
N ARG A 252 5.15 18.76 12.42
CA ARG A 252 4.97 19.52 13.66
C ARG A 252 5.26 21.00 13.48
N ALA A 253 6.34 21.35 12.79
CA ALA A 253 6.66 22.75 12.54
C ALA A 253 5.58 23.45 11.69
N LEU A 254 5.00 22.76 10.70
CA LEU A 254 3.89 23.27 9.90
C LEU A 254 2.61 23.48 10.72
N TRP A 255 2.35 22.63 11.71
CA TRP A 255 1.26 22.86 12.67
C TRP A 255 1.48 24.13 13.50
N HIS A 256 2.68 24.34 14.03
CA HIS A 256 3.01 25.54 14.79
C HIS A 256 2.92 26.81 13.94
N ILE A 257 3.34 26.76 12.68
CA ILE A 257 3.13 27.85 11.72
C ILE A 257 1.64 28.06 11.42
N THR A 258 0.86 26.99 11.28
CA THR A 258 -0.60 27.08 11.12
C THR A 258 -1.23 27.86 12.28
N CYS A 259 -0.90 27.52 13.52
CA CYS A 259 -1.39 28.23 14.71
C CYS A 259 -0.95 29.70 14.69
N ALA A 260 0.33 29.98 14.40
CA ALA A 260 0.84 31.34 14.34
C ALA A 260 0.19 32.20 13.24
N ILE A 261 -0.10 31.64 12.06
CA ILE A 261 -0.83 32.32 10.99
C ILE A 261 -2.28 32.59 11.43
N ALA A 262 -2.95 31.59 12.01
CA ALA A 262 -4.32 31.72 12.50
C ALA A 262 -4.46 32.80 13.59
N ASP A 263 -3.42 32.97 14.41
CA ASP A 263 -3.35 33.97 15.48
C ASP A 263 -2.81 35.34 14.99
N GLY A 264 -2.60 35.53 13.68
CA GLY A 264 -2.22 36.83 13.07
C GLY A 264 -0.74 37.20 13.18
N LYS A 265 0.14 36.30 13.64
CA LYS A 265 1.55 36.61 13.91
C LYS A 265 2.36 37.06 12.68
N TYR A 266 1.89 36.71 11.48
CA TYR A 266 2.58 36.98 10.23
C TYR A 266 1.92 38.08 9.37
N GLU A 267 0.93 38.79 9.90
CA GLU A 267 0.22 39.86 9.17
C GLU A 267 1.17 40.97 8.68
N ASP A 268 2.09 41.42 9.55
CA ASP A 268 3.09 42.44 9.21
C ASP A 268 4.08 41.99 8.12
N ARG A 269 4.14 40.68 7.82
CA ARG A 269 4.95 40.09 6.75
C ARG A 269 4.13 39.77 5.49
N GLY A 270 2.90 40.28 5.40
CA GLY A 270 2.01 40.06 4.26
C GLY A 270 1.38 38.67 4.22
N LEU A 271 1.33 37.95 5.36
CA LEU A 271 0.70 36.64 5.47
C LEU A 271 -0.43 36.66 6.52
N PRO A 272 -1.63 37.11 6.13
CA PRO A 272 -2.82 37.02 6.98
C PRO A 272 -3.37 35.59 7.03
N ALA A 273 -4.27 35.32 7.98
CA ALA A 273 -4.98 34.05 8.05
C ALA A 273 -5.82 33.76 6.79
N LEU A 274 -6.36 34.81 6.14
CA LEU A 274 -7.13 34.68 4.91
C LEU A 274 -6.23 34.76 3.67
N ILE A 275 -5.93 33.61 3.07
CA ILE A 275 -5.09 33.49 1.88
C ILE A 275 -5.95 33.65 0.62
N GLN A 276 -5.65 34.65 -0.23
CA GLN A 276 -6.51 34.99 -1.38
C GLN A 276 -5.76 35.21 -2.70
N ASN A 277 -4.44 35.36 -2.66
CA ASN A 277 -3.66 35.78 -3.83
C ASN A 277 -2.25 35.16 -3.81
N HIS A 278 -1.53 35.34 -4.93
CA HIS A 278 -0.18 34.81 -5.11
C HIS A 278 0.88 35.52 -4.24
N GLU A 279 0.62 36.74 -3.77
CA GLU A 279 1.54 37.44 -2.86
C GLU A 279 1.56 36.76 -1.48
N HIS A 280 0.39 36.33 -0.98
CA HIS A 280 0.30 35.57 0.26
C HIS A 280 1.00 34.20 0.13
N LEU A 281 0.91 33.55 -1.03
CA LEU A 281 1.66 32.32 -1.34
C LEU A 281 3.18 32.53 -1.28
N HIS A 282 3.66 33.60 -1.89
CA HIS A 282 5.06 33.99 -1.81
C HIS A 282 5.50 34.28 -0.35
N ALA A 283 4.64 34.92 0.44
CA ALA A 283 4.90 35.16 1.86
C ALA A 283 5.02 33.85 2.68
N ILE A 284 4.18 32.84 2.40
CA ILE A 284 4.31 31.49 3.00
C ILE A 284 5.69 30.90 2.72
N ARG A 285 6.12 30.97 1.47
CA ARG A 285 7.46 30.51 1.07
C ARG A 285 8.57 31.23 1.83
N GLY A 286 8.45 32.55 1.99
CA GLY A 286 9.37 33.34 2.82
C GLY A 286 9.42 32.85 4.27
N VAL A 287 8.28 32.60 4.90
CA VAL A 287 8.17 32.07 6.27
C VAL A 287 8.80 30.68 6.37
N LEU A 288 8.56 29.78 5.43
CA LEU A 288 9.15 28.44 5.44
C LEU A 288 10.69 28.49 5.41
N TRP A 289 11.27 29.29 4.51
CA TRP A 289 12.72 29.39 4.35
C TRP A 289 13.44 30.18 5.45
N GLN A 290 12.79 31.18 6.04
CA GLN A 290 13.41 32.04 7.05
C GLN A 290 13.16 31.54 8.48
N ASP A 291 11.96 31.01 8.75
CA ASP A 291 11.52 30.73 10.12
C ASP A 291 11.40 29.24 10.42
N VAL A 292 11.17 28.39 9.42
CA VAL A 292 10.92 26.96 9.63
C VAL A 292 12.18 26.15 9.41
N PHE A 293 12.66 26.06 8.16
CA PHE A 293 13.77 25.18 7.79
C PHE A 293 15.06 25.42 8.60
N PRO A 294 15.47 26.68 8.89
CA PRO A 294 16.65 26.93 9.71
C PRO A 294 16.50 26.47 11.17
N LYS A 295 15.27 26.47 11.71
CA LYS A 295 15.01 26.06 13.10
C LYS A 295 14.97 24.56 13.26
N ILE A 296 14.32 23.85 12.33
CA ILE A 296 14.14 22.40 12.42
C ILE A 296 15.39 21.61 11.98
N LYS A 297 16.32 22.24 11.27
CA LYS A 297 17.63 21.69 10.90
C LYS A 297 17.57 20.25 10.38
N LEU A 298 16.75 20.00 9.35
CA LEU A 298 16.51 18.63 8.86
C LEU A 298 17.78 17.93 8.37
N TRP A 299 18.76 18.68 7.88
CA TRP A 299 20.04 18.14 7.40
C TRP A 299 20.83 17.39 8.47
N GLU A 300 20.63 17.71 9.75
CA GLU A 300 21.34 17.04 10.84
C GLU A 300 21.00 15.55 10.88
N PHE A 301 19.81 15.13 10.46
CA PHE A 301 19.43 13.70 10.40
C PHE A 301 20.20 12.88 9.36
N PHE A 302 20.95 13.55 8.48
CA PHE A 302 21.63 12.96 7.33
C PHE A 302 23.15 13.19 7.35
N GLN A 303 23.67 13.90 8.36
CA GLN A 303 25.07 14.28 8.46
C GLN A 303 25.84 13.48 9.52
N ILE A 304 27.16 13.53 9.42
CA ILE A 304 28.13 12.88 10.30
C ILE A 304 28.73 13.91 11.26
N LYS A 305 29.02 13.53 12.51
CA LYS A 305 29.88 14.34 13.38
C LYS A 305 31.33 14.22 12.95
N VAL A 306 31.86 15.26 12.30
CA VAL A 306 33.21 15.25 11.70
C VAL A 306 34.30 14.97 12.74
N GLU A 307 34.43 15.81 13.77
CA GLU A 307 35.55 15.68 14.72
C GLU A 307 35.62 14.32 15.44
N PRO A 308 34.54 13.79 16.04
CA PRO A 308 34.58 12.46 16.65
C PRO A 308 34.96 11.33 15.67
N THR A 309 34.57 11.48 14.40
CA THR A 309 34.89 10.50 13.35
C THR A 309 36.37 10.57 12.98
N VAL A 310 36.94 11.78 12.91
CA VAL A 310 38.36 12.00 12.63
C VAL A 310 39.22 11.55 13.81
N GLU A 311 38.77 11.75 15.05
CA GLU A 311 39.44 11.24 16.26
C GLU A 311 39.48 9.71 16.26
N GLN A 312 38.35 9.06 15.98
CA GLN A 312 38.30 7.60 15.83
C GLN A 312 39.28 7.10 14.76
N PHE A 313 39.35 7.78 13.62
CA PHE A 313 40.28 7.45 12.55
C PHE A 313 41.75 7.61 12.97
N ARG A 314 42.07 8.68 13.70
CA ARG A 314 43.41 8.93 14.24
C ARG A 314 43.85 7.80 15.16
N ASP A 315 42.98 7.38 16.08
CA ASP A 315 43.28 6.30 17.04
C ASP A 315 43.60 4.99 16.31
N LEU A 316 42.85 4.67 15.24
CA LEU A 316 43.08 3.48 14.40
C LEU A 316 44.40 3.53 13.63
N LEU A 317 44.80 4.70 13.12
CA LEU A 317 46.11 4.87 12.49
C LEU A 317 47.26 4.71 13.49
N GLN A 318 47.08 5.19 14.73
CA GLN A 318 48.09 5.08 15.78
C GLN A 318 48.23 3.66 16.32
N SER A 319 47.15 2.88 16.36
CA SER A 319 47.17 1.48 16.79
C SER A 319 47.79 0.54 15.75
N GLY A 320 48.07 1.02 14.54
CA GLY A 320 48.66 0.23 13.45
C GLY A 320 47.73 -0.87 12.93
N GLU A 321 46.41 -0.69 13.06
CA GLU A 321 45.45 -1.61 12.45
C GLU A 321 45.55 -1.53 10.92
N SER A 322 45.97 -2.61 10.27
CA SER A 322 45.78 -2.80 8.83
C SER A 322 44.53 -3.63 8.60
N LYS A 323 43.66 -3.18 7.70
CA LYS A 323 42.46 -3.93 7.32
C LYS A 323 42.33 -4.01 5.81
N THR A 324 41.79 -5.16 5.41
CA THR A 324 41.41 -5.57 4.06
C THR A 324 39.89 -5.52 3.95
N GLU A 325 39.37 -5.30 2.73
CA GLU A 325 37.93 -5.34 2.34
C GLU A 325 37.17 -4.00 2.43
N GLY A 326 37.86 -2.86 2.44
CA GLY A 326 37.22 -1.57 2.26
C GLY A 326 36.59 -1.44 0.86
N LYS A 327 35.52 -0.65 0.77
CA LYS A 327 34.93 -0.25 -0.52
C LYS A 327 35.74 0.91 -1.09
N GLN A 328 35.97 0.93 -2.40
CA GLN A 328 36.77 1.96 -3.10
C GLN A 328 36.29 3.42 -2.92
N GLN A 329 35.09 3.66 -2.39
CA GLN A 329 34.54 5.01 -2.21
C GLN A 329 33.92 5.18 -0.82
N LEU A 330 34.41 6.16 -0.06
CA LEU A 330 33.84 6.55 1.22
C LEU A 330 32.42 7.11 1.03
N LYS A 331 31.42 6.46 1.64
CA LYS A 331 30.01 6.83 1.56
C LYS A 331 29.41 6.93 2.96
N ILE A 332 28.37 7.76 3.07
CA ILE A 332 27.55 7.83 4.28
C ILE A 332 26.82 6.51 4.48
N ILE A 333 26.83 6.06 5.72
CA ILE A 333 25.97 5.02 6.27
C ILE A 333 24.93 5.72 7.13
N GLN A 334 23.66 5.63 6.71
CA GLN A 334 22.55 6.24 7.42
C GLN A 334 22.36 5.59 8.80
N ASP A 335 22.20 6.41 9.85
CA ASP A 335 21.85 5.93 11.19
C ASP A 335 20.50 5.20 11.11
N PRO A 336 20.43 3.90 11.47
CA PRO A 336 19.17 3.17 11.46
C PRO A 336 18.11 3.82 12.35
N GLN A 337 18.52 4.58 13.37
CA GLN A 337 17.62 5.29 14.27
C GLN A 337 17.30 6.73 13.84
N TYR A 338 17.89 7.22 12.74
CA TYR A 338 17.73 8.58 12.25
C TYR A 338 17.87 9.62 13.38
N ARG A 339 18.98 9.57 14.12
CA ARG A 339 19.34 10.60 15.10
C ARG A 339 20.08 11.73 14.40
N ARG A 340 19.97 12.94 14.97
CA ARG A 340 20.75 14.10 14.52
C ARG A 340 22.24 13.81 14.67
N PHE A 341 22.97 14.01 13.59
CA PHE A 341 24.36 13.68 13.37
C PHE A 341 24.71 12.21 13.70
N GLY A 342 23.76 11.30 13.50
CA GLY A 342 23.93 9.88 13.79
C GLY A 342 24.63 9.10 12.68
N ASN A 343 24.75 9.67 11.49
CA ASN A 343 25.32 8.96 10.34
C ASN A 343 26.82 8.70 10.54
N THR A 344 27.33 7.65 9.91
CA THR A 344 28.73 7.23 10.01
C THR A 344 29.32 6.97 8.62
N VAL A 345 30.62 6.68 8.56
CA VAL A 345 31.28 6.11 7.38
C VAL A 345 31.93 4.78 7.72
N ASP A 346 32.23 3.98 6.70
CA ASP A 346 33.04 2.78 6.89
C ASP A 346 34.51 3.16 7.16
N MET A 347 34.98 2.84 8.37
CA MET A 347 36.36 3.13 8.78
C MET A 347 37.38 2.33 7.96
N ASN A 348 37.03 1.14 7.47
CA ASN A 348 37.95 0.36 6.64
C ASN A 348 38.19 1.06 5.30
N SER A 349 37.12 1.52 4.65
CA SER A 349 37.22 2.40 3.48
C SER A 349 38.06 3.66 3.74
N ALA A 350 37.90 4.30 4.91
CA ALA A 350 38.68 5.48 5.25
C ALA A 350 40.18 5.16 5.37
N LEU A 351 40.54 4.07 6.06
CA LEU A 351 41.93 3.62 6.24
C LEU A 351 42.60 3.19 4.94
N GLU A 352 41.85 2.55 4.02
CA GLU A 352 42.38 2.19 2.70
C GLU A 352 42.54 3.41 1.77
N THR A 353 41.71 4.45 1.95
CA THR A 353 41.73 5.65 1.10
C THR A 353 42.79 6.66 1.54
N PHE A 354 42.94 6.87 2.86
CA PHE A 354 43.80 7.90 3.43
C PHE A 354 44.99 7.29 4.17
N VAL A 355 45.94 6.73 3.40
CA VAL A 355 47.10 6.01 3.93
C VAL A 355 48.26 6.98 4.22
N PRO A 356 48.81 7.01 5.45
CA PRO A 356 49.93 7.88 5.77
C PRO A 356 51.23 7.41 5.10
N HIS A 357 52.01 8.35 4.58
CA HIS A 357 53.36 8.09 4.07
C HIS A 357 54.39 8.00 5.22
N GLY A 358 54.26 6.93 6.02
CA GLY A 358 55.08 6.67 7.22
C GLY A 358 54.34 6.99 8.53
N ASN A 359 54.88 6.55 9.67
CA ASN A 359 54.21 6.64 10.98
C ASN A 359 54.57 7.91 11.77
N SER A 360 55.00 8.98 11.09
CA SER A 360 55.31 10.22 11.79
C SER A 360 54.01 10.89 12.27
N PRO A 361 54.02 11.60 13.42
CA PRO A 361 52.84 12.34 13.88
C PRO A 361 52.29 13.31 12.84
N GLY A 362 53.16 13.90 12.00
CA GLY A 362 52.76 14.78 10.89
C GLY A 362 52.03 14.04 9.77
N ALA A 363 52.49 12.85 9.38
CA ALA A 363 51.84 12.06 8.33
C ALA A 363 50.43 11.58 8.74
N ILE A 364 50.25 11.25 10.02
CA ILE A 364 48.93 10.91 10.58
C ILE A 364 48.01 12.14 10.59
N GLU A 365 48.54 13.30 10.96
CA GLU A 365 47.78 14.56 10.97
C GLU A 365 47.32 14.96 9.57
N ASP A 366 48.17 14.81 8.55
CA ASP A 366 47.81 15.07 7.15
C ASP A 366 46.63 14.20 6.70
N CYS A 367 46.66 12.89 7.03
CA CYS A 367 45.55 11.98 6.71
C CYS A 367 44.27 12.34 7.45
N CYS A 368 44.36 12.73 8.72
CA CYS A 368 43.21 13.22 9.49
C CYS A 368 42.61 14.48 8.85
N ASN A 369 43.44 15.39 8.36
CA ASN A 369 43.00 16.59 7.65
C ASN A 369 42.34 16.27 6.30
N TRP A 370 42.85 15.28 5.56
CA TRP A 370 42.20 14.82 4.32
C TRP A 370 40.85 14.18 4.58
N LEU A 371 40.74 13.30 5.59
CA LEU A 371 39.47 12.72 5.99
C LEU A 371 38.49 13.80 6.45
N ARG A 372 38.92 14.75 7.29
CA ARG A 372 38.10 15.88 7.74
C ARG A 372 37.48 16.63 6.56
N ARG A 373 38.31 17.05 5.60
CA ARG A 373 37.84 17.75 4.39
C ARG A 373 36.85 16.90 3.61
N ARG A 374 37.11 15.59 3.44
CA ARG A 374 36.19 14.71 2.73
C ARG A 374 34.85 14.54 3.46
N LEU A 375 34.87 14.44 4.79
CA LEU A 375 33.64 14.37 5.59
C LEU A 375 32.84 15.68 5.54
N GLU A 376 33.51 16.83 5.54
CA GLU A 376 32.89 18.15 5.34
C GLU A 376 32.24 18.27 3.95
N GLU A 377 32.92 17.82 2.90
CA GLU A 377 32.36 17.75 1.54
C GLU A 377 31.10 16.88 1.49
N ILE A 378 31.18 15.66 2.04
CA ILE A 378 30.05 14.72 2.08
C ILE A 378 28.87 15.29 2.89
N ASN A 379 29.14 15.94 4.02
CA ASN A 379 28.11 16.66 4.78
C ASN A 379 27.50 17.82 3.97
N GLY A 380 28.31 18.52 3.17
CA GLY A 380 27.85 19.55 2.24
C GLY A 380 26.93 19.00 1.15
N GLU A 381 27.29 17.87 0.54
CA GLU A 381 26.45 17.14 -0.43
C GLU A 381 25.08 16.80 0.17
N GLN A 382 25.04 16.26 1.39
CA GLN A 382 23.77 15.97 2.09
C GLN A 382 22.96 17.23 2.41
N TYR A 383 23.62 18.32 2.80
CA TYR A 383 22.94 19.59 3.04
C TYR A 383 22.24 20.08 1.77
N HIS A 384 22.90 19.97 0.62
CA HIS A 384 22.31 20.31 -0.67
C HIS A 384 21.12 19.41 -1.04
N GLU A 385 21.21 18.11 -0.80
CA GLU A 385 20.10 17.17 -1.07
C GLU A 385 18.88 17.47 -0.20
N ILE A 386 19.07 17.75 1.09
CA ILE A 386 17.97 18.12 1.99
C ILE A 386 17.38 19.48 1.61
N ARG A 387 18.19 20.42 1.13
CA ARG A 387 17.67 21.67 0.57
C ARG A 387 16.78 21.42 -0.66
N HIS A 388 17.14 20.46 -1.51
CA HIS A 388 16.28 20.05 -2.63
C HIS A 388 14.96 19.43 -2.15
N HIS A 389 14.97 18.62 -1.08
CA HIS A 389 13.74 18.09 -0.50
C HIS A 389 12.86 19.19 0.13
N GLN A 390 13.45 20.18 0.80
CA GLN A 390 12.75 21.34 1.37
C GLN A 390 12.11 22.21 0.28
N GLU A 391 12.78 22.33 -0.87
CA GLU A 391 12.24 23.00 -2.05
C GLU A 391 11.01 22.27 -2.59
N GLN A 392 11.07 20.95 -2.75
CA GLN A 392 9.90 20.16 -3.16
C GLN A 392 8.76 20.22 -2.13
N ALA A 393 9.07 20.17 -0.83
CA ALA A 393 8.08 20.35 0.22
C ALA A 393 7.38 21.70 0.12
N THR A 394 8.13 22.76 -0.15
CA THR A 394 7.58 24.11 -0.34
C THR A 394 6.64 24.15 -1.54
N ASN A 395 7.03 23.55 -2.67
CA ASN A 395 6.19 23.51 -3.88
C ASN A 395 4.90 22.72 -3.66
N CYS A 396 4.95 21.61 -2.93
CA CYS A 396 3.76 20.83 -2.60
C CYS A 396 2.83 21.56 -1.62
N ILE A 397 3.39 22.26 -0.62
CA ILE A 397 2.62 23.11 0.29
C ILE A 397 1.93 24.23 -0.49
N ASP A 398 2.67 24.90 -1.37
CA ASP A 398 2.14 25.98 -2.22
C ASP A 398 1.00 25.48 -3.11
N GLY A 399 1.20 24.36 -3.80
CA GLY A 399 0.17 23.73 -4.63
C GLY A 399 -1.08 23.33 -3.84
N THR A 400 -0.90 22.78 -2.64
CA THR A 400 -2.01 22.40 -1.73
C THR A 400 -2.80 23.64 -1.31
N VAL A 401 -2.12 24.68 -0.83
CA VAL A 401 -2.77 25.92 -0.37
C VAL A 401 -3.47 26.62 -1.53
N SER A 402 -2.84 26.69 -2.69
CA SER A 402 -3.39 27.24 -3.92
C SER A 402 -4.69 26.53 -4.30
N TYR A 403 -4.67 25.19 -4.35
CA TYR A 403 -5.87 24.39 -4.64
C TYR A 403 -6.97 24.59 -3.57
N GLU A 404 -6.64 24.47 -2.29
CA GLU A 404 -7.65 24.45 -1.23
C GLU A 404 -8.32 25.82 -0.97
N ARG A 405 -7.66 26.93 -1.32
CA ARG A 405 -8.11 28.28 -0.94
C ARG A 405 -8.29 29.22 -2.12
N ILE A 406 -7.45 29.13 -3.15
CA ILE A 406 -7.42 30.10 -4.25
C ILE A 406 -8.12 29.55 -5.49
N ALA A 407 -7.86 28.31 -5.90
CA ALA A 407 -8.37 27.73 -7.13
C ALA A 407 -9.91 27.66 -7.15
N ASP A 408 -10.53 28.00 -8.29
CA ASP A 408 -11.99 28.05 -8.42
C ASP A 408 -12.67 26.68 -8.33
N HIS A 409 -11.98 25.65 -8.79
CA HIS A 409 -12.42 24.26 -8.69
C HIS A 409 -12.01 23.59 -7.36
N GLY A 410 -11.42 24.36 -6.45
CA GLY A 410 -11.01 23.90 -5.12
C GLY A 410 -12.12 24.01 -4.08
N PRO A 411 -11.92 23.44 -2.88
CA PRO A 411 -12.91 23.43 -1.79
C PRO A 411 -13.17 24.80 -1.12
N LYS A 412 -12.35 25.82 -1.38
CA LYS A 412 -12.45 27.18 -0.81
C LYS A 412 -12.60 27.16 0.72
N LEU A 413 -11.66 26.53 1.42
CA LEU A 413 -11.72 26.30 2.87
C LEU A 413 -11.72 27.57 3.76
N GLY A 414 -11.55 28.76 3.17
CA GLY A 414 -11.54 30.02 3.90
C GLY A 414 -10.23 30.26 4.67
N PRO A 415 -10.26 30.98 5.81
CA PRO A 415 -9.07 31.34 6.56
C PRO A 415 -8.39 30.12 7.20
N VAL A 416 -7.07 30.21 7.36
CA VAL A 416 -6.27 29.24 8.12
C VAL A 416 -6.72 29.26 9.57
N THR A 417 -7.11 28.08 10.07
CA THR A 417 -7.53 27.88 11.46
C THR A 417 -7.02 26.53 11.95
N ARG A 418 -7.13 26.26 13.26
CA ARG A 418 -6.82 24.94 13.83
C ARG A 418 -7.70 23.81 13.26
N LYS A 419 -8.93 24.15 12.82
CA LYS A 419 -9.88 23.22 12.16
C LYS A 419 -9.58 23.04 10.67
N HIS A 420 -9.19 24.12 10.00
CA HIS A 420 -8.79 24.15 8.58
C HIS A 420 -7.34 24.61 8.49
N PRO A 421 -6.37 23.73 8.81
CA PRO A 421 -4.96 24.08 8.90
C PRO A 421 -4.39 24.50 7.55
N LEU A 422 -3.20 25.12 7.54
CA LEU A 422 -2.54 25.57 6.31
C LEU A 422 -2.39 24.41 5.32
N VAL A 423 -1.99 23.25 5.83
CA VAL A 423 -1.93 21.98 5.10
C VAL A 423 -2.36 20.84 6.02
N THR A 424 -2.85 19.75 5.43
CA THR A 424 -3.22 18.53 6.17
C THR A 424 -2.05 17.95 6.94
N ARG A 425 -2.26 17.58 8.21
CA ARG A 425 -1.25 16.90 9.04
C ARG A 425 -0.98 15.51 8.50
N TYR A 426 0.29 15.14 8.43
CA TYR A 426 0.72 13.83 7.93
C TYR A 426 0.85 12.77 9.02
N PHE A 427 0.85 13.18 10.29
CA PHE A 427 0.95 12.27 11.41
C PHE A 427 -0.12 12.54 12.47
N THR A 428 -0.49 11.49 13.20
CA THR A 428 -1.27 11.64 14.42
C THR A 428 -0.43 12.32 15.50
N PHE A 429 -1.08 13.16 16.30
CA PHE A 429 -0.47 13.78 17.48
C PHE A 429 -1.50 13.80 18.61
N PRO A 430 -1.49 12.82 19.53
CA PRO A 430 -2.52 12.66 20.55
C PRO A 430 -2.22 13.39 21.87
N PHE A 431 -1.20 14.24 21.91
CA PHE A 431 -0.79 14.98 23.10
C PHE A 431 -1.32 16.41 23.08
N GLU A 432 -1.27 17.06 24.24
CA GLU A 432 -1.61 18.48 24.37
C GLU A 432 -0.63 19.33 23.55
N ASP A 433 -1.13 20.41 22.96
CA ASP A 433 -0.29 21.36 22.24
C ASP A 433 0.70 22.03 23.21
N ALA A 434 1.98 21.97 22.88
CA ALA A 434 3.10 22.54 23.63
C ALA A 434 3.90 23.49 22.73
N THR A 435 5.12 23.90 23.12
CA THR A 435 6.01 24.56 22.14
C THR A 435 6.58 23.55 21.15
N LEU A 436 7.08 24.01 19.99
CA LEU A 436 7.74 23.13 19.03
C LEU A 436 8.91 22.39 19.68
N GLU A 437 9.72 23.06 20.49
CA GLU A 437 10.87 22.46 21.17
C GLU A 437 10.44 21.31 22.10
N GLN A 438 9.36 21.49 22.86
CA GLN A 438 8.81 20.47 23.74
C GLN A 438 8.24 19.29 22.95
N ASP A 439 7.56 19.55 21.82
CA ASP A 439 7.11 18.48 20.94
C ASP A 439 8.30 17.66 20.43
N LEU A 440 9.37 18.32 19.97
CA LEU A 440 10.54 17.65 19.40
C LEU A 440 11.25 16.73 20.40
N GLU A 441 11.16 16.99 21.70
CA GLU A 441 11.66 16.09 22.74
C GLU A 441 10.89 14.77 22.81
N LEU A 442 9.59 14.77 22.47
CA LEU A 442 8.74 13.57 22.48
C LEU A 442 9.19 12.52 21.46
N MET A 443 9.84 12.94 20.36
CA MET A 443 10.39 12.02 19.36
C MET A 443 11.44 11.06 19.96
N ASN A 444 12.12 11.48 21.03
CA ASN A 444 13.14 10.68 21.72
C ASN A 444 12.57 9.80 22.85
N GLN A 445 11.24 9.79 23.04
CA GLN A 445 10.51 9.04 24.05
C GLN A 445 9.71 7.92 23.36
N PRO A 446 10.23 6.68 23.25
CA PRO A 446 9.61 5.60 22.48
C PRO A 446 8.16 5.29 22.87
N GLU A 447 7.83 5.42 24.16
CA GLU A 447 6.49 5.24 24.72
C GLU A 447 5.47 6.29 24.23
N LYS A 448 5.96 7.44 23.74
CA LYS A 448 5.13 8.48 23.13
C LYS A 448 5.23 8.49 21.62
N SER A 449 6.44 8.35 21.09
CA SER A 449 6.70 8.48 19.66
C SER A 449 6.18 7.31 18.82
N CYS A 450 5.86 6.17 19.46
CA CYS A 450 5.10 5.10 18.83
C CYS A 450 3.66 5.54 18.43
N HIS A 451 3.12 6.57 19.06
CA HIS A 451 1.77 7.10 18.74
C HIS A 451 1.77 8.20 17.68
N PHE A 452 2.91 8.50 17.07
CA PHE A 452 3.02 9.40 15.91
C PHE A 452 2.90 8.61 14.62
N LEU A 453 1.67 8.21 14.31
CA LEU A 453 1.33 7.31 13.23
C LEU A 453 1.18 8.10 11.93
N ALA A 454 1.85 7.65 10.88
CA ALA A 454 1.76 8.25 9.56
C ALA A 454 0.38 8.03 8.94
N HIS A 455 -0.18 9.07 8.36
CA HIS A 455 -1.44 9.03 7.64
C HIS A 455 -1.26 8.47 6.23
N ASN A 456 -2.29 7.81 5.72
CA ASN A 456 -2.30 7.28 4.36
C ASN A 456 -2.77 8.34 3.36
N GLY A 457 -2.69 8.02 2.08
CA GLY A 457 -3.11 8.89 0.99
C GLY A 457 -2.74 8.26 -0.35
N TRP A 458 -2.59 9.11 -1.34
CA TRP A 458 -2.07 8.72 -2.65
C TRP A 458 -1.05 9.74 -3.15
N VAL A 459 -0.19 9.30 -4.06
CA VAL A 459 0.89 10.10 -4.66
C VAL A 459 0.68 10.09 -6.16
N MET A 460 0.72 11.27 -6.78
CA MET A 460 0.47 11.39 -8.22
C MET A 460 1.61 10.75 -9.03
N GLY A 461 1.28 9.77 -9.88
CA GLY A 461 2.25 9.12 -10.76
C GLY A 461 3.28 8.23 -10.07
N ASP A 462 3.02 7.80 -8.82
CA ASP A 462 3.93 6.91 -8.09
C ASP A 462 3.85 5.46 -8.59
N ASP A 463 4.89 4.68 -8.31
CA ASP A 463 4.94 3.27 -8.66
C ASP A 463 4.00 2.47 -7.76
N PRO A 464 2.92 1.85 -8.29
CA PRO A 464 1.96 1.10 -7.49
C PRO A 464 2.56 -0.16 -6.84
N LEU A 465 3.75 -0.60 -7.27
CA LEU A 465 4.45 -1.73 -6.66
C LEU A 465 5.31 -1.30 -5.47
N ARG A 466 5.50 0.01 -5.25
CA ARG A 466 6.31 0.54 -4.15
C ARG A 466 5.42 1.16 -3.09
N ASN A 467 5.65 0.77 -1.85
CA ASN A 467 4.99 1.41 -0.71
C ASN A 467 5.73 2.71 -0.35
N PHE A 468 5.10 3.86 -0.58
CA PHE A 468 5.67 5.19 -0.32
C PHE A 468 5.99 5.49 1.16
N ALA A 469 5.57 4.65 2.11
CA ALA A 469 5.92 4.78 3.53
C ALA A 469 7.16 3.97 3.95
N GLU A 470 7.65 3.08 3.08
CA GLU A 470 8.84 2.27 3.37
C GLU A 470 10.15 3.10 3.25
N PRO A 471 11.25 2.64 3.87
CA PRO A 471 12.56 3.25 3.68
C PRO A 471 12.95 3.40 2.20
N GLY A 472 13.62 4.50 1.86
CA GLY A 472 14.00 4.83 0.47
C GLY A 472 12.94 5.65 -0.29
N SER A 473 11.78 5.91 0.32
CA SER A 473 10.82 6.91 -0.16
C SER A 473 11.02 8.26 0.52
N ASN A 474 10.88 9.36 -0.23
CA ASN A 474 10.97 10.73 0.26
C ASN A 474 9.61 11.45 0.30
N VAL A 475 8.51 10.74 0.03
CA VAL A 475 7.17 11.31 -0.12
C VAL A 475 6.74 12.14 1.10
N TYR A 476 6.97 11.62 2.32
CA TYR A 476 6.57 12.33 3.54
C TYR A 476 7.42 13.57 3.81
N ILE A 477 8.75 13.51 3.63
CA ILE A 477 9.64 14.66 3.88
C ILE A 477 9.46 15.75 2.81
N ARG A 478 9.15 15.34 1.57
CA ARG A 478 8.88 16.24 0.44
C ARG A 478 7.42 16.70 0.33
N ARG A 479 6.55 16.28 1.25
CA ARG A 479 5.13 16.66 1.27
C ARG A 479 4.38 16.32 -0.04
N GLU A 480 4.79 15.25 -0.71
CA GLU A 480 4.22 14.80 -2.00
C GLU A 480 2.90 14.03 -1.84
N LEU A 481 2.54 13.66 -0.60
CA LEU A 481 1.34 12.87 -0.30
C LEU A 481 0.08 13.72 -0.34
N ILE A 482 -0.89 13.34 -1.16
CA ILE A 482 -2.26 13.81 -1.03
C ILE A 482 -2.90 13.01 0.09
N CYS A 483 -2.76 13.57 1.29
CA CYS A 483 -2.99 12.91 2.56
C CYS A 483 -4.47 12.86 2.95
N TRP A 484 -4.91 11.70 3.43
CA TRP A 484 -6.18 11.52 4.11
C TRP A 484 -5.96 11.69 5.61
N GLY A 485 -6.10 12.91 6.10
CA GLY A 485 -5.79 13.28 7.49
C GLY A 485 -6.64 12.59 8.57
N ASP A 486 -7.65 11.82 8.17
CA ASP A 486 -8.50 11.02 9.05
C ASP A 486 -8.08 9.54 9.13
N SER A 487 -7.06 9.12 8.38
CA SER A 487 -6.76 7.72 8.12
C SER A 487 -5.28 7.41 8.33
N VAL A 488 -4.97 6.54 9.28
CA VAL A 488 -3.61 6.03 9.55
C VAL A 488 -3.27 4.90 8.59
N LYS A 489 -2.06 4.95 8.01
CA LYS A 489 -1.53 3.90 7.13
C LYS A 489 -1.11 2.67 7.93
N LEU A 490 -1.55 1.50 7.49
CA LEU A 490 -1.28 0.22 8.14
C LEU A 490 0.05 -0.39 7.67
N ARG A 491 0.86 -0.86 8.62
CA ARG A 491 2.21 -1.41 8.41
C ARG A 491 2.21 -2.94 8.59
N TYR A 492 1.97 -3.66 7.50
CA TYR A 492 1.94 -5.13 7.51
C TYR A 492 3.34 -5.77 7.59
N GLY A 493 4.38 -5.09 7.08
CA GLY A 493 5.71 -5.67 6.90
C GLY A 493 5.76 -6.68 5.74
N SER A 494 6.76 -7.55 5.77
CA SER A 494 7.00 -8.63 4.79
C SER A 494 6.06 -9.82 4.99
N GLY A 495 5.61 -10.05 6.23
CA GLY A 495 4.76 -11.17 6.59
C GLY A 495 4.07 -11.00 7.95
N PRO A 496 3.25 -11.98 8.38
CA PRO A 496 2.51 -11.93 9.64
C PRO A 496 3.37 -11.69 10.89
N GLU A 497 4.61 -12.16 10.89
CA GLU A 497 5.58 -12.02 11.97
C GLU A 497 5.97 -10.57 12.26
N ASP A 498 5.94 -9.67 11.28
CA ASP A 498 6.32 -8.27 11.44
C ASP A 498 5.26 -7.44 12.17
N CYS A 499 3.99 -7.87 12.11
CA CYS A 499 2.89 -7.25 12.85
C CYS A 499 1.72 -8.23 13.09
N PRO A 500 1.88 -9.20 14.01
CA PRO A 500 0.92 -10.31 14.14
C PRO A 500 -0.51 -9.88 14.44
N TYR A 501 -0.69 -8.83 15.26
CA TYR A 501 -2.02 -8.31 15.60
C TYR A 501 -2.74 -7.76 14.36
N LEU A 502 -2.07 -6.94 13.55
CA LEU A 502 -2.64 -6.34 12.35
C LEU A 502 -3.12 -7.43 11.38
N TRP A 503 -2.27 -8.42 11.12
CA TRP A 503 -2.60 -9.53 10.23
C TRP A 503 -3.80 -10.33 10.73
N ALA A 504 -3.84 -10.68 12.01
CA ALA A 504 -4.97 -11.39 12.61
C ALA A 504 -6.26 -10.57 12.57
N HIS A 505 -6.19 -9.27 12.88
CA HIS A 505 -7.34 -8.36 12.84
C HIS A 505 -7.93 -8.23 11.43
N MET A 506 -7.06 -8.06 10.43
CA MET A 506 -7.48 -7.87 9.04
C MET A 506 -7.92 -9.18 8.38
N GLN A 507 -7.32 -10.31 8.75
CA GLN A 507 -7.83 -11.62 8.38
C GLN A 507 -9.24 -11.82 8.95
N LYS A 508 -9.47 -11.49 10.23
CA LYS A 508 -10.79 -11.64 10.84
C LYS A 508 -11.85 -10.75 10.18
N TYR A 509 -11.50 -9.50 9.88
CA TYR A 509 -12.32 -8.58 9.10
C TYR A 509 -12.70 -9.19 7.73
N THR A 510 -11.72 -9.74 7.04
CA THR A 510 -11.91 -10.35 5.72
C THR A 510 -12.81 -11.59 5.79
N GLU A 511 -12.62 -12.45 6.79
CA GLU A 511 -13.45 -13.64 6.99
C GLU A 511 -14.91 -13.28 7.33
N ILE A 512 -15.14 -12.29 8.20
CA ILE A 512 -16.49 -11.78 8.50
C ILE A 512 -17.16 -11.29 7.22
N THR A 513 -16.42 -10.52 6.42
CA THR A 513 -16.93 -9.99 5.15
C THR A 513 -17.29 -11.12 4.17
N ALA A 514 -16.36 -12.05 3.92
CA ALA A 514 -16.56 -13.16 2.99
C ALA A 514 -17.67 -14.13 3.44
N LYS A 515 -17.93 -14.23 4.76
CA LYS A 515 -19.04 -15.02 5.29
C LYS A 515 -20.39 -14.51 4.80
N HIS A 516 -20.58 -13.18 4.77
CA HIS A 516 -21.89 -12.58 4.48
C HIS A 516 -22.06 -12.14 3.02
N PHE A 517 -21.01 -11.61 2.40
CA PHE A 517 -21.06 -11.10 1.02
C PHE A 517 -20.54 -12.14 0.04
N VAL A 518 -21.10 -12.16 -1.18
CA VAL A 518 -20.65 -13.11 -2.21
C VAL A 518 -19.34 -12.69 -2.89
N GLY A 519 -18.90 -11.46 -2.62
CA GLY A 519 -17.73 -10.86 -3.21
C GLY A 519 -17.30 -9.60 -2.50
N VAL A 520 -16.15 -9.09 -2.91
CA VAL A 520 -15.54 -7.89 -2.36
C VAL A 520 -15.09 -6.95 -3.47
N ARG A 521 -15.14 -5.65 -3.19
CA ARG A 521 -14.43 -4.63 -3.96
C ARG A 521 -13.14 -4.27 -3.21
N LEU A 522 -12.00 -4.40 -3.87
CA LEU A 522 -10.70 -3.95 -3.36
C LEU A 522 -10.58 -2.45 -3.58
N ASP A 523 -10.73 -1.69 -2.50
CA ASP A 523 -10.52 -0.25 -2.50
C ASP A 523 -9.04 0.10 -2.68
N ASN A 524 -8.75 1.01 -3.61
CA ASN A 524 -7.38 1.46 -3.91
C ASN A 524 -6.38 0.29 -4.00
N CYS A 525 -6.72 -0.72 -4.81
CA CYS A 525 -6.00 -2.01 -4.87
C CYS A 525 -4.52 -1.84 -5.25
N HIS A 526 -4.21 -0.83 -6.07
CA HIS A 526 -2.85 -0.53 -6.51
C HIS A 526 -1.98 0.05 -5.38
N SER A 527 -2.56 0.47 -4.26
CA SER A 527 -1.80 0.91 -3.07
C SER A 527 -1.70 -0.17 -2.00
N THR A 528 -2.34 -1.33 -2.19
CA THR A 528 -2.27 -2.46 -1.27
C THR A 528 -1.09 -3.36 -1.62
N PRO A 529 -0.17 -3.66 -0.68
CA PRO A 529 0.90 -4.59 -0.95
C PRO A 529 0.37 -5.94 -1.44
N LEU A 530 0.92 -6.44 -2.54
CA LEU A 530 0.40 -7.63 -3.23
C LEU A 530 0.32 -8.85 -2.30
N HIS A 531 1.35 -9.10 -1.48
CA HIS A 531 1.36 -10.24 -0.57
C HIS A 531 0.27 -10.16 0.51
N VAL A 532 -0.08 -8.95 0.95
CA VAL A 532 -1.18 -8.72 1.88
C VAL A 532 -2.50 -9.05 1.21
N ALA A 533 -2.77 -8.47 0.03
CA ALA A 533 -4.00 -8.74 -0.72
C ALA A 533 -4.14 -10.23 -1.08
N GLU A 534 -3.05 -10.90 -1.47
CA GLU A 534 -3.02 -12.34 -1.75
C GLU A 534 -3.45 -13.17 -0.54
N ALA A 535 -2.93 -12.85 0.64
CA ALA A 535 -3.25 -13.57 1.87
C ALA A 535 -4.70 -13.31 2.33
N MET A 536 -5.16 -12.05 2.29
CA MET A 536 -6.52 -11.71 2.67
C MET A 536 -7.54 -12.35 1.73
N LEU A 537 -7.31 -12.31 0.41
CA LEU A 537 -8.17 -13.00 -0.55
C LEU A 537 -8.12 -14.53 -0.42
N ALA A 538 -6.97 -15.11 -0.04
CA ALA A 538 -6.90 -16.54 0.26
C ALA A 538 -7.75 -16.90 1.50
N ALA A 539 -7.73 -16.08 2.55
CA ALA A 539 -8.60 -16.24 3.71
C ALA A 539 -10.08 -16.10 3.32
N ALA A 540 -10.42 -15.08 2.51
CA ALA A 540 -11.78 -14.89 1.99
C ALA A 540 -12.25 -16.10 1.16
N ARG A 541 -11.41 -16.61 0.26
CA ARG A 541 -11.72 -17.78 -0.60
C ARG A 541 -11.83 -19.07 0.19
N SER A 542 -11.13 -19.19 1.31
CA SER A 542 -11.28 -20.33 2.23
C SER A 542 -12.66 -20.36 2.88
N VAL A 543 -13.26 -19.20 3.13
CA VAL A 543 -14.66 -19.07 3.60
C VAL A 543 -15.65 -19.19 2.43
N ARG A 544 -15.31 -18.60 1.28
CA ARG A 544 -16.17 -18.55 0.09
C ARG A 544 -15.35 -18.87 -1.18
N PRO A 545 -15.33 -20.14 -1.63
CA PRO A 545 -14.51 -20.54 -2.78
C PRO A 545 -14.80 -19.73 -4.05
N ASN A 546 -16.08 -19.49 -4.34
CA ASN A 546 -16.60 -18.69 -5.46
C ASN A 546 -16.66 -17.19 -5.18
N LEU A 547 -15.68 -16.64 -4.45
CA LEU A 547 -15.63 -15.20 -4.15
C LEU A 547 -15.50 -14.38 -5.45
N TYR A 548 -16.45 -13.49 -5.67
CA TYR A 548 -16.35 -12.47 -6.72
C TYR A 548 -15.44 -11.32 -6.26
N VAL A 549 -14.44 -10.95 -7.06
CA VAL A 549 -13.50 -9.89 -6.69
C VAL A 549 -13.53 -8.80 -7.75
N ILE A 550 -13.87 -7.59 -7.34
CA ILE A 550 -13.75 -6.37 -8.14
C ILE A 550 -12.57 -5.56 -7.60
N ALA A 551 -11.81 -4.89 -8.46
CA ALA A 551 -10.75 -3.98 -8.02
C ALA A 551 -10.85 -2.59 -8.68
N GLU A 552 -10.61 -1.57 -7.87
CA GLU A 552 -10.19 -0.26 -8.34
C GLU A 552 -8.67 -0.26 -8.55
N LEU A 553 -8.26 -0.40 -9.81
CA LEU A 553 -6.87 -0.59 -10.18
C LEU A 553 -6.51 0.30 -11.39
N PHE A 554 -5.60 1.23 -11.16
CA PHE A 554 -5.13 2.18 -12.17
C PHE A 554 -3.60 2.26 -12.11
N THR A 555 -2.91 1.27 -12.67
CA THR A 555 -1.43 1.23 -12.63
C THR A 555 -0.77 2.06 -13.73
N GLY A 556 -1.55 2.56 -14.69
CA GLY A 556 -1.04 3.22 -15.90
C GLY A 556 -0.45 2.24 -16.93
N SER A 557 -0.50 0.93 -16.70
CA SER A 557 0.03 -0.10 -17.58
C SER A 557 -0.81 -1.37 -17.54
N GLU A 558 -1.40 -1.75 -18.68
CA GLU A 558 -2.17 -3.00 -18.80
C GLU A 558 -1.37 -4.24 -18.39
N LEU A 559 -0.06 -4.24 -18.69
CA LEU A 559 0.83 -5.33 -18.29
C LEU A 559 1.00 -5.42 -16.77
N ILE A 560 1.00 -4.30 -16.06
CA ILE A 560 1.05 -4.27 -14.59
C ILE A 560 -0.33 -4.64 -14.03
N ASP A 561 -1.42 -4.14 -14.62
CA ASP A 561 -2.78 -4.55 -14.25
C ASP A 561 -2.93 -6.08 -14.31
N ASN A 562 -2.42 -6.71 -15.36
CA ASN A 562 -2.42 -8.18 -15.49
C ASN A 562 -1.64 -8.88 -14.38
N VAL A 563 -0.56 -8.30 -13.84
CA VAL A 563 0.15 -8.88 -12.68
C VAL A 563 -0.77 -8.94 -11.46
N PHE A 564 -1.51 -7.86 -11.18
CA PHE A 564 -2.48 -7.84 -10.08
C PHE A 564 -3.63 -8.81 -10.34
N VAL A 565 -4.23 -8.79 -11.53
CA VAL A 565 -5.33 -9.69 -11.90
C VAL A 565 -4.90 -11.15 -11.76
N ASN A 566 -3.73 -11.50 -12.31
CA ASN A 566 -3.17 -12.84 -12.21
C ASN A 566 -2.93 -13.20 -10.76
N ARG A 567 -2.18 -12.44 -9.97
CA ARG A 567 -1.79 -12.85 -8.61
C ARG A 567 -2.95 -12.91 -7.62
N LEU A 568 -3.88 -11.97 -7.73
CA LEU A 568 -5.02 -11.80 -6.81
C LEU A 568 -6.25 -12.60 -7.26
N GLY A 569 -6.30 -13.05 -8.51
CA GLY A 569 -7.49 -13.66 -9.10
C GLY A 569 -8.65 -12.68 -9.13
N ILE A 570 -8.40 -11.44 -9.54
CA ILE A 570 -9.45 -10.42 -9.70
C ILE A 570 -10.38 -10.86 -10.83
N THR A 571 -11.69 -10.83 -10.58
CA THR A 571 -12.70 -11.18 -11.57
C THR A 571 -12.97 -10.00 -12.50
N SER A 572 -13.18 -8.80 -11.95
CA SER A 572 -13.53 -7.60 -12.72
C SER A 572 -12.69 -6.39 -12.33
N LEU A 573 -12.28 -5.60 -13.31
CA LEU A 573 -11.66 -4.29 -13.10
C LEU A 573 -12.69 -3.18 -13.32
N ILE A 574 -12.70 -2.18 -12.44
CA ILE A 574 -13.55 -1.01 -12.61
C ILE A 574 -13.00 -0.15 -13.73
N ARG A 575 -13.87 0.25 -14.66
CA ARG A 575 -13.59 1.27 -15.68
C ARG A 575 -14.54 2.44 -15.44
N VAL A 576 -14.02 3.65 -15.36
CA VAL A 576 -14.83 4.86 -15.18
C VAL A 576 -15.04 5.51 -16.54
N HIS A 577 -16.28 5.49 -17.05
CA HIS A 577 -16.59 6.05 -18.37
C HIS A 577 -17.24 7.44 -18.29
N ALA A 578 -17.84 7.83 -17.16
CA ALA A 578 -18.48 9.13 -17.00
C ALA A 578 -17.52 10.17 -16.41
N GLY A 579 -17.08 11.13 -17.23
CA GLY A 579 -16.33 12.33 -16.82
C GLY A 579 -14.96 12.55 -17.50
N CYS A 580 -14.38 11.53 -18.14
CA CYS A 580 -13.03 11.59 -18.71
C CYS A 580 -12.95 11.56 -20.24
N CYS A 581 -14.09 11.63 -20.96
CA CYS A 581 -14.10 11.87 -22.41
C CYS A 581 -14.34 13.37 -22.66
N PRO A 582 -13.30 14.19 -22.89
CA PRO A 582 -13.47 15.62 -23.10
C PRO A 582 -14.19 15.95 -24.42
N ASN A 583 -14.36 15.01 -25.35
CA ASN A 583 -15.13 15.19 -26.57
C ASN A 583 -15.73 13.86 -27.06
N PRO A 584 -16.98 13.83 -27.57
CA PRO A 584 -17.39 12.76 -28.46
C PRO A 584 -16.49 12.80 -29.70
N GLN A 585 -15.80 11.70 -30.00
CA GLN A 585 -15.10 11.55 -31.28
C GLN A 585 -16.17 11.48 -32.37
N THR A 586 -16.31 12.56 -33.15
CA THR A 586 -17.04 12.62 -34.41
C THR A 586 -16.33 11.86 -35.52
#